data_AF-A0A327WP20-F1
#
_entry.id   AF-A0A327WP20-F1
#
_cell.length_a   1.000
_cell.length_b   1.000
_cell.length_c   1.000
_cell.angle_alpha   90.00
_cell.angle_beta   90.00
_cell.angle_gamma   90.00
#
_symmetry.space_group_name_H-M   'P 1'
#
loop_
_entity.id
_entity.type
_entity.pdbx_description
1 polymer ?
#
loop_
_entity_poly.entity_id
_entity_poly.type
_entity_poly.pdbx_seq_one_letter_code
_entity_poly.pdbx_strand_id
1 'polypeptide(L)'
;MSTNPFKWIFELISITSGGLTRMTSSQLGLTFLAAIAITALCAWICLHYVQLWNKRFRLTTTHKVLTALACTLTFFFVLAYAGLSFMKEITAIRISLWQTMTKLDHAWARETLAKTYDAVKEGGFEDFSRYPSPDSGVPITKSESRLIAAEVNANEASRHFSEHHPFLSKIIWTHLELPTKIVKEDVEEYFKEPSNRIYPQERAIDLAAEHIKTQLMQQTPRVVTLSRIALVLAFIIVQLIPFGLIGYAAYKDIKVLT
;
A
#
# COMPACT_ATOMS: atom_id res chain seq x y z
N MET A 1 -0.68 -17.35 -9.99
CA MET A 1 0.21 -17.18 -8.81
C MET A 1 -0.67 -16.79 -7.62
N SER A 2 -0.65 -17.57 -6.53
CA SER A 2 -1.52 -17.36 -5.37
C SER A 2 -1.12 -16.06 -4.65
N THR A 3 -1.91 -15.01 -4.82
CA THR A 3 -1.76 -13.78 -4.05
C THR A 3 -2.17 -14.08 -2.61
N ASN A 4 -1.19 -14.15 -1.70
CA ASN A 4 -1.49 -14.27 -0.28
C ASN A 4 -2.45 -13.14 0.11
N PRO A 5 -3.70 -13.45 0.52
CA PRO A 5 -4.73 -12.44 0.74
C PRO A 5 -4.39 -11.50 1.90
N PHE A 6 -3.33 -11.78 2.67
CA PHE A 6 -2.86 -10.94 3.77
C PHE A 6 -1.71 -9.98 3.40
N LYS A 7 -1.12 -10.09 2.21
CA LYS A 7 0.04 -9.25 1.81
C LYS A 7 -0.28 -7.75 1.87
N TRP A 8 -1.50 -7.37 1.48
CA TRP A 8 -1.95 -5.96 1.55
C TRP A 8 -2.11 -5.45 3.00
N ILE A 9 -2.45 -6.32 3.96
CA ILE A 9 -2.57 -5.93 5.39
C ILE A 9 -1.18 -5.65 5.96
N PHE A 10 -0.20 -6.52 5.68
CA PHE A 10 1.18 -6.29 6.13
C PHE A 10 1.75 -5.01 5.53
N GLU A 11 1.48 -4.74 4.26
CA GLU A 11 1.89 -3.49 3.64
C GLU A 11 1.22 -2.27 4.28
N LEU A 12 -0.09 -2.33 4.56
CA LEU A 12 -0.81 -1.27 5.28
C LEU A 12 -0.23 -1.03 6.67
N ILE A 13 0.03 -2.07 7.45
CA ILE A 13 0.66 -1.98 8.77
C ILE A 13 2.03 -1.31 8.62
N SER A 14 2.85 -1.77 7.67
CA SER A 14 4.18 -1.22 7.41
C SER A 14 4.16 0.24 6.96
N ILE A 15 3.10 0.67 6.25
CA ILE A 15 2.89 2.09 5.88
C ILE A 15 2.51 2.90 7.12
N THR A 16 1.55 2.43 7.92
CA THR A 16 1.12 3.14 9.14
C THR A 16 2.23 3.25 10.18
N SER A 17 3.00 2.18 10.40
CA SER A 17 4.15 2.20 11.31
C SER A 17 5.28 3.08 10.78
N GLY A 18 5.56 3.03 9.48
CA GLY A 18 6.50 3.96 8.84
C GLY A 18 6.06 5.42 9.03
N GLY A 19 4.76 5.69 8.97
CA GLY A 19 4.21 7.02 9.22
C GLY A 19 4.50 7.53 10.63
N LEU A 20 4.45 6.66 11.64
CA LEU A 20 4.82 7.01 13.02
C LEU A 20 6.31 7.39 13.13
N THR A 21 7.20 6.70 12.41
CA THR A 21 8.65 7.01 12.43
C THR A 21 9.00 8.33 11.75
N ARG A 22 8.07 8.92 10.99
CA ARG A 22 8.26 10.22 10.33
C ARG A 22 7.83 11.40 11.19
N MET A 23 7.10 11.15 12.27
CA MET A 23 6.71 12.19 13.21
C MET A 23 7.92 12.79 13.91
N THR A 24 7.89 14.10 14.16
CA THR A 24 8.85 14.71 15.07
C THR A 24 8.64 14.18 16.49
N SER A 25 9.66 14.28 17.35
CA SER A 25 9.56 13.82 18.75
C SER A 25 8.37 14.48 19.49
N SER A 26 8.04 15.73 19.19
CA SER A 26 6.89 16.43 19.77
C SER A 26 5.56 15.89 19.24
N GLN A 27 5.42 15.67 17.93
CA GLN A 27 4.22 15.07 17.34
C GLN A 27 3.99 13.65 17.83
N LEU A 28 5.06 12.87 17.93
CA LEU A 28 5.01 11.51 18.44
C LEU A 28 4.59 11.51 19.92
N GLY A 29 5.20 12.37 20.74
CA GLY A 29 4.83 12.55 22.15
C GLY A 29 3.37 12.94 22.34
N LEU A 30 2.87 13.91 21.55
CA LEU A 30 1.45 14.30 21.55
C LEU A 30 0.53 13.16 21.12
N THR A 31 0.94 12.37 20.12
CA THR A 31 0.18 11.21 19.63
C THR A 31 0.08 10.13 20.69
N PHE A 32 1.16 9.82 21.39
CA PHE A 32 1.14 8.88 22.52
C PHE A 32 0.29 9.40 23.68
N LEU A 33 0.41 10.68 24.01
CA LEU A 33 -0.40 11.31 25.06
C LEU A 33 -1.90 11.24 24.71
N ALA A 34 -2.26 11.55 23.46
CA ALA A 34 -3.62 11.42 22.96
C ALA A 34 -4.10 9.96 23.00
N ALA A 35 -3.27 9.00 22.58
CA ALA A 35 -3.58 7.58 22.63
C ALA A 35 -3.84 7.11 24.07
N ILE A 36 -3.01 7.52 25.04
CA ILE A 36 -3.19 7.22 26.46
C ILE A 36 -4.47 7.86 26.98
N ALA A 37 -4.72 9.13 26.69
CA ALA A 37 -5.91 9.85 27.15
C ALA A 37 -7.21 9.21 26.61
N ILE A 38 -7.27 8.90 25.32
CA ILE A 38 -8.43 8.24 24.69
C ILE A 38 -8.60 6.82 25.23
N THR A 39 -7.49 6.09 25.46
CA THR A 39 -7.55 4.76 26.07
C THR A 39 -8.06 4.80 27.50
N ALA A 40 -7.62 5.77 28.32
CA ALA A 40 -8.12 5.97 29.67
C ALA A 40 -9.61 6.33 29.67
N LEU A 41 -10.05 7.17 28.73
CA LEU A 41 -11.47 7.49 28.54
C LEU A 41 -12.27 6.23 28.15
N CYS A 42 -11.75 5.41 27.23
CA CYS A 42 -12.37 4.13 26.86
C CYS A 42 -12.50 3.19 28.07
N ALA A 43 -11.45 3.06 28.88
CA ALA A 43 -11.47 2.27 30.12
C ALA A 43 -12.55 2.78 31.09
N TRP A 44 -12.59 4.10 31.30
CA TRP A 44 -13.57 4.74 32.17
C TRP A 44 -15.01 4.47 31.70
N ILE A 45 -15.27 4.60 30.39
CA ILE A 45 -16.58 4.27 29.81
C ILE A 45 -16.90 2.79 30.05
N CYS A 46 -15.99 1.86 29.76
CA CYS A 46 -16.23 0.43 29.98
C CYS A 46 -16.56 0.08 31.44
N LEU A 47 -15.93 0.75 32.39
CA LEU A 47 -16.11 0.48 33.83
C LEU A 47 -17.41 1.09 34.38
N HIS A 48 -17.82 2.27 33.89
CA HIS A 48 -18.94 3.02 34.45
C HIS A 48 -20.23 2.97 33.62
N TYR A 49 -20.17 2.66 32.32
CA TYR A 49 -21.33 2.62 31.42
C TYR A 49 -22.46 1.75 31.96
N VAL A 50 -22.14 0.58 32.52
CA VAL A 50 -23.13 -0.35 33.07
C VAL A 50 -23.86 0.21 34.29
N GLN A 51 -23.17 1.01 35.10
CA GLN A 51 -23.74 1.58 36.33
C GLN A 51 -24.82 2.63 36.05
N LEU A 52 -24.89 3.17 34.82
CA LEU A 52 -25.91 4.12 34.39
C LEU A 52 -27.32 3.50 34.43
N TRP A 53 -27.43 2.19 34.22
CA TRP A 53 -28.73 1.50 34.12
C TRP A 53 -28.84 0.27 35.04
N ASN A 54 -27.73 -0.29 35.54
CA ASN A 54 -27.71 -1.29 36.62
C ASN A 54 -26.77 -0.85 37.76
N LYS A 55 -27.29 -0.06 38.71
CA LYS A 55 -26.53 0.47 39.86
C LYS A 55 -25.98 -0.59 40.82
N ARG A 56 -26.49 -1.83 40.79
CA ARG A 56 -26.09 -2.93 41.68
C ARG A 56 -25.05 -3.86 41.05
N PHE A 57 -24.72 -3.64 39.78
CA PHE A 57 -23.82 -4.49 39.03
C PHE A 57 -22.41 -4.51 39.65
N ARG A 58 -21.86 -5.72 39.85
CA ARG A 58 -20.48 -5.92 40.29
C ARG A 58 -19.59 -6.34 39.13
N LEU A 59 -18.49 -5.63 38.93
CA LEU A 59 -17.49 -5.92 37.90
C LEU A 59 -16.91 -7.33 38.07
N THR A 60 -17.12 -8.19 37.08
CA THR A 60 -16.55 -9.56 37.06
C THR A 60 -15.19 -9.59 36.33
N THR A 61 -14.43 -10.67 36.49
CA THR A 61 -13.14 -10.86 35.81
C THR A 61 -13.25 -10.78 34.28
N THR A 62 -14.34 -11.32 33.70
CA THR A 62 -14.61 -11.25 32.25
C THR A 62 -14.70 -9.81 31.76
N HIS A 63 -15.30 -8.91 32.54
CA HIS A 63 -15.41 -7.49 32.20
C HIS A 63 -14.03 -6.84 32.16
N LYS A 64 -13.16 -7.16 33.12
CA LYS A 64 -11.79 -6.62 33.15
C LYS A 64 -10.99 -7.06 31.92
N VAL A 65 -11.15 -8.32 31.48
CA VAL A 65 -10.49 -8.84 30.27
C VAL A 65 -11.02 -8.15 29.02
N LEU A 66 -12.34 -7.99 28.87
CA LEU A 66 -12.95 -7.30 27.73
C LEU A 66 -12.57 -5.81 27.68
N THR A 67 -12.55 -5.13 28.83
CA THR A 67 -12.08 -3.75 28.95
C THR A 67 -10.60 -3.64 28.58
N ALA A 68 -9.75 -4.55 29.04
CA ALA A 68 -8.33 -4.55 28.68
C ALA A 68 -8.15 -4.71 27.16
N LEU A 69 -8.88 -5.64 26.54
CA LEU A 69 -8.88 -5.83 25.09
C LEU A 69 -9.34 -4.56 24.34
N ALA A 70 -10.46 -3.95 24.76
CA ALA A 70 -10.97 -2.70 24.20
C ALA A 70 -9.95 -1.57 24.29
N CYS A 71 -9.27 -1.42 25.42
CA CYS A 71 -8.23 -0.42 25.63
C CYS A 71 -7.01 -0.64 24.73
N THR A 72 -6.52 -1.88 24.66
CA THR A 72 -5.39 -2.24 23.77
C THR A 72 -5.70 -1.90 22.32
N LEU A 73 -6.91 -2.26 21.85
CA LEU A 73 -7.34 -1.93 20.50
C LEU A 73 -7.42 -0.41 20.30
N THR A 74 -8.08 0.31 21.20
CA THR A 74 -8.17 1.79 21.15
C THR A 74 -6.79 2.44 21.00
N PHE A 75 -5.81 2.00 21.78
CA PHE A 75 -4.45 2.53 21.70
C PHE A 75 -3.85 2.38 20.30
N PHE A 76 -3.89 1.17 19.73
CA PHE A 76 -3.34 0.91 18.40
C PHE A 76 -4.13 1.60 17.28
N PHE A 77 -5.45 1.72 17.41
CA PHE A 77 -6.27 2.46 16.44
C PHE A 77 -5.92 3.95 16.40
N VAL A 78 -5.67 4.59 17.55
CA VAL A 78 -5.23 6.00 17.61
C VAL A 78 -3.87 6.16 16.95
N LEU A 79 -2.92 5.26 17.22
CA LEU A 79 -1.60 5.29 16.58
C LEU A 79 -1.69 5.10 15.06
N ALA A 80 -2.46 4.12 14.60
CA ALA A 80 -2.68 3.88 13.17
C ALA A 80 -3.30 5.11 12.49
N TYR A 81 -4.31 5.73 13.13
CA TYR A 81 -4.96 6.94 12.63
C TYR A 81 -3.97 8.09 12.44
N ALA A 82 -3.09 8.30 13.42
CA ALA A 82 -2.07 9.32 13.35
C ALA A 82 -1.03 9.01 12.26
N GLY A 83 -0.56 7.75 12.16
CA GLY A 83 0.39 7.30 11.16
C GLY A 83 -0.07 7.50 9.71
N LEU A 84 -1.38 7.35 9.44
CA LEU A 84 -1.97 7.60 8.11
C LEU A 84 -1.73 9.04 7.59
N SER A 85 -1.46 10.01 8.47
CA SER A 85 -1.17 11.40 8.08
C SER A 85 0.07 11.54 7.19
N PHE A 86 1.02 10.61 7.33
CA PHE A 86 2.30 10.60 6.60
C PHE A 86 2.30 9.62 5.42
N MET A 87 1.13 9.11 5.02
CA MET A 87 1.01 8.15 3.93
C MET A 87 1.64 8.65 2.63
N LYS A 88 1.51 9.95 2.31
CA LYS A 88 2.08 10.56 1.10
C LYS A 88 3.61 10.41 1.05
N GLU A 89 4.28 10.75 2.16
CA GLU A 89 5.73 10.69 2.26
C GLU A 89 6.23 9.25 2.22
N ILE A 90 5.60 8.36 3.00
CA ILE A 90 5.97 6.95 3.05
C ILE A 90 5.76 6.25 1.72
N THR A 91 4.68 6.59 1.00
CA THR A 91 4.41 6.04 -0.33
C THR A 91 5.50 6.47 -1.32
N ALA A 92 5.87 7.76 -1.32
CA ALA A 92 6.95 8.24 -2.19
C ALA A 92 8.29 7.53 -1.90
N ILE A 93 8.64 7.37 -0.62
CA ILE A 93 9.85 6.63 -0.21
C ILE A 93 9.81 5.17 -0.68
N ARG A 94 8.66 4.51 -0.55
CA ARG A 94 8.50 3.11 -0.98
C ARG A 94 8.67 2.95 -2.49
N ILE A 95 8.11 3.85 -3.29
CA ILE A 95 8.28 3.82 -4.75
C ILE A 95 9.74 4.02 -5.11
N SER A 96 10.43 4.99 -4.50
CA SER A 96 11.86 5.21 -4.76
C SER A 96 12.72 4.03 -4.32
N LEU A 97 12.40 3.39 -3.20
CA LEU A 97 13.08 2.18 -2.76
C LEU A 97 12.84 1.03 -3.75
N TRP A 98 11.58 0.81 -4.15
CA TRP A 98 11.22 -0.19 -5.14
C TRP A 98 11.92 0.02 -6.48
N GLN A 99 11.98 1.26 -6.96
CA GLN A 99 12.68 1.66 -8.18
C GLN A 99 14.15 1.25 -8.12
N THR A 100 14.84 1.61 -7.04
CA THR A 100 16.25 1.23 -6.83
C THR A 100 16.44 -0.27 -6.73
N MET A 101 15.58 -0.97 -5.99
CA MET A 101 15.69 -2.43 -5.80
C MET A 101 15.40 -3.19 -7.09
N THR A 102 14.44 -2.73 -7.90
CA THR A 102 14.08 -3.35 -9.19
C THR A 102 15.20 -3.19 -10.21
N LYS A 103 15.90 -2.04 -10.22
CA LYS A 103 17.09 -1.85 -11.07
C LYS A 103 18.22 -2.84 -10.76
N LEU A 104 18.28 -3.32 -9.51
CA LEU A 104 19.28 -4.30 -9.05
C LEU A 104 18.77 -5.75 -9.15
N ASP A 105 17.53 -5.97 -9.58
CA ASP A 105 16.94 -7.31 -9.69
C ASP A 105 17.30 -7.96 -11.03
N HIS A 106 18.40 -8.72 -11.03
CA HIS A 106 18.85 -9.45 -12.21
C HIS A 106 17.90 -10.57 -12.66
N ALA A 107 17.10 -11.13 -11.76
CA ALA A 107 16.15 -12.19 -12.11
C ALA A 107 14.97 -11.59 -12.88
N TRP A 108 14.39 -10.51 -12.35
CA TRP A 108 13.35 -9.75 -13.05
C TRP A 108 13.86 -9.20 -14.39
N ALA A 109 15.08 -8.67 -14.43
CA ALA A 109 15.66 -8.14 -15.66
C ALA A 109 15.77 -9.21 -16.75
N ARG A 110 16.21 -10.43 -16.40
CA ARG A 110 16.33 -11.56 -17.34
C ARG A 110 14.97 -12.05 -17.84
N GLU A 111 13.97 -12.16 -16.96
CA GLU A 111 12.61 -12.54 -17.35
C GLU A 111 12.01 -11.51 -18.30
N THR A 112 12.18 -10.23 -17.99
CA THR A 112 11.67 -9.12 -18.81
C THR A 112 12.38 -9.05 -20.16
N LEU A 113 13.68 -9.35 -20.21
CA LEU A 113 14.44 -9.44 -21.46
C LEU A 113 13.89 -10.53 -22.38
N ALA A 114 13.57 -11.71 -21.83
CA ALA A 114 12.98 -12.80 -22.61
C ALA A 114 11.63 -12.40 -23.22
N LYS A 115 10.74 -11.78 -22.43
CA LYS A 115 9.46 -11.28 -22.94
C LYS A 115 9.60 -10.18 -23.99
N THR A 116 10.57 -9.28 -23.79
CA THR A 116 10.87 -8.22 -24.74
C THR A 116 11.37 -8.81 -26.06
N TYR A 117 12.26 -9.81 -25.99
CA TYR A 117 12.75 -10.53 -27.16
C TYR A 117 11.60 -11.16 -27.94
N ASP A 118 10.72 -11.90 -27.26
CA ASP A 118 9.58 -12.58 -27.90
C ASP A 118 8.62 -11.58 -28.54
N ALA A 119 8.29 -10.49 -27.84
CA ALA A 119 7.40 -9.45 -28.37
C ALA A 119 7.96 -8.73 -29.61
N VAL A 120 9.26 -8.39 -29.61
CA VAL A 120 9.90 -7.77 -30.78
C VAL A 120 9.99 -8.75 -31.94
N LYS A 121 10.21 -10.05 -31.66
CA LYS A 121 10.24 -11.11 -32.67
C LYS A 121 8.88 -11.32 -33.32
N GLU A 122 7.81 -11.34 -32.52
CA GLU A 122 6.43 -11.41 -33.00
C GLU A 122 6.04 -10.19 -33.84
N GLY A 123 6.60 -9.01 -33.53
CA GLY A 123 6.39 -7.79 -34.32
C GLY A 123 6.90 -7.88 -35.77
N GLY A 124 7.85 -8.78 -36.07
CA GLY A 124 8.32 -9.04 -37.44
C GLY A 124 9.12 -7.90 -38.09
N PHE A 125 9.53 -6.90 -37.31
CA PHE A 125 10.24 -5.72 -37.82
C PHE A 125 11.75 -5.92 -37.96
N GLU A 126 12.35 -6.82 -37.18
CA GLU A 126 13.81 -6.98 -37.07
C GLU A 126 14.30 -8.32 -37.62
N ASP A 127 15.59 -8.37 -37.98
CA ASP A 127 16.28 -9.62 -38.29
C ASP A 127 16.94 -10.21 -37.03
N PHE A 128 16.46 -11.39 -36.64
CA PHE A 128 16.95 -12.14 -35.48
C PHE A 128 18.07 -13.12 -35.81
N SER A 129 18.56 -13.18 -37.05
CA SER A 129 19.60 -14.13 -37.46
C SER A 129 20.90 -14.00 -36.65
N ARG A 130 21.21 -12.80 -36.15
CA ARG A 130 22.36 -12.52 -35.26
C ARG A 130 22.04 -12.58 -33.77
N TYR A 131 20.75 -12.77 -33.43
CA TYR A 131 20.21 -12.77 -32.08
C TYR A 131 19.35 -14.03 -31.87
N PRO A 132 19.95 -15.24 -31.87
CA PRO A 132 19.21 -16.50 -31.87
C PRO A 132 18.49 -16.80 -30.55
N SER A 133 18.88 -16.14 -29.46
CA SER A 133 18.28 -16.27 -28.14
C SER A 133 18.19 -14.92 -27.41
N PRO A 134 17.32 -14.79 -26.39
CA PRO A 134 17.24 -13.58 -25.56
C PRO A 134 18.56 -13.18 -24.91
N ASP A 135 19.41 -14.15 -24.54
CA ASP A 135 20.74 -13.90 -23.96
C ASP A 135 21.69 -13.20 -24.92
N SER A 136 21.44 -13.30 -26.23
CA SER A 136 22.21 -12.60 -27.26
C SER A 136 21.82 -11.12 -27.40
N GLY A 137 20.72 -10.70 -26.75
CA GLY A 137 20.14 -9.36 -26.83
C GLY A 137 18.93 -9.27 -27.76
N VAL A 138 18.29 -8.10 -27.79
CA VAL A 138 17.12 -7.81 -28.63
C VAL A 138 17.51 -6.79 -29.70
N PRO A 139 17.33 -7.09 -31.00
CA PRO A 139 17.55 -6.10 -32.05
C PRO A 139 16.47 -5.01 -31.94
N ILE A 140 16.89 -3.75 -31.88
CA ILE A 140 15.99 -2.58 -31.78
C ILE A 140 16.39 -1.49 -32.78
N THR A 141 16.73 -1.88 -33.99
CA THR A 141 17.24 -0.96 -35.01
C THR A 141 16.14 -0.03 -35.55
N LYS A 142 14.90 -0.51 -35.63
CA LYS A 142 13.72 0.22 -36.12
C LYS A 142 12.93 0.88 -35.00
N SER A 143 12.21 1.94 -35.35
CA SER A 143 11.35 2.72 -34.44
C SER A 143 10.27 1.85 -33.78
N GLU A 144 9.64 0.98 -34.55
CA GLU A 144 8.55 0.10 -34.14
C GLU A 144 9.03 -0.88 -33.07
N SER A 145 10.19 -1.50 -33.29
CA SER A 145 10.84 -2.41 -32.36
C SER A 145 11.25 -1.73 -31.06
N ARG A 146 11.77 -0.50 -31.13
CA ARG A 146 12.10 0.31 -29.95
C ARG A 146 10.86 0.62 -29.12
N LEU A 147 9.75 0.96 -29.78
CA LEU A 147 8.49 1.22 -29.10
C LEU A 147 7.95 -0.03 -28.42
N ILE A 148 7.89 -1.17 -29.14
CA ILE A 148 7.46 -2.47 -28.57
C ILE A 148 8.32 -2.83 -27.35
N ALA A 149 9.64 -2.72 -27.47
CA ALA A 149 10.54 -3.03 -26.37
C ALA A 149 10.30 -2.11 -25.16
N ALA A 150 10.14 -0.81 -25.39
CA ALA A 150 9.85 0.14 -24.31
C ALA A 150 8.51 -0.13 -23.64
N GLU A 151 7.46 -0.44 -24.40
CA GLU A 151 6.13 -0.78 -23.86
C GLU A 151 6.15 -2.03 -22.99
N VAL A 152 6.80 -3.10 -23.47
CA VAL A 152 6.92 -4.35 -22.70
C VAL A 152 7.68 -4.11 -21.40
N ASN A 153 8.82 -3.41 -21.45
CA ASN A 153 9.59 -3.11 -20.25
C ASN A 153 8.82 -2.23 -19.25
N ALA A 154 8.12 -1.20 -19.73
CA ALA A 154 7.34 -0.30 -18.90
C ALA A 154 6.16 -1.04 -18.23
N ASN A 155 5.45 -1.87 -18.98
CA ASN A 155 4.32 -2.64 -18.47
C ASN A 155 4.78 -3.75 -17.50
N GLU A 156 5.89 -4.42 -17.77
CA GLU A 156 6.48 -5.38 -16.84
C GLU A 156 6.99 -4.73 -15.55
N ALA A 157 7.52 -3.50 -15.62
CA ALA A 157 7.86 -2.72 -14.42
C ALA A 157 6.61 -2.40 -13.60
N SER A 158 5.53 -1.94 -14.23
CA SER A 158 4.25 -1.70 -13.56
C SER A 158 3.66 -2.98 -12.95
N ARG A 159 3.76 -4.11 -13.64
CA ARG A 159 3.31 -5.41 -13.14
C ARG A 159 4.14 -5.85 -11.92
N HIS A 160 5.45 -5.70 -12.00
CA HIS A 160 6.38 -5.97 -10.91
C HIS A 160 6.05 -5.13 -9.66
N PHE A 161 5.72 -3.85 -9.84
CA PHE A 161 5.23 -3.00 -8.75
C PHE A 161 3.92 -3.55 -8.15
N SER A 162 2.95 -3.94 -8.99
CA SER A 162 1.67 -4.50 -8.55
C SER A 162 1.80 -5.74 -7.67
N GLU A 163 2.73 -6.63 -8.05
CA GLU A 163 2.99 -7.85 -7.33
C GLU A 163 3.68 -7.59 -5.98
N HIS A 164 4.59 -6.62 -5.91
CA HIS A 164 5.34 -6.29 -4.70
C HIS A 164 4.60 -5.37 -3.73
N HIS A 165 3.76 -4.48 -4.27
CA HIS A 165 3.04 -3.43 -3.56
C HIS A 165 1.53 -3.49 -3.80
N PRO A 166 0.85 -4.59 -3.38
CA PRO A 166 -0.56 -4.81 -3.69
C PRO A 166 -1.50 -3.78 -3.04
N PHE A 167 -1.17 -3.22 -1.89
CA PHE A 167 -1.97 -2.16 -1.26
C PHE A 167 -1.84 -0.85 -2.04
N LEU A 168 -0.61 -0.43 -2.37
CA LEU A 168 -0.39 0.80 -3.14
C LEU A 168 -0.98 0.68 -4.54
N SER A 169 -0.89 -0.49 -5.17
CA SER A 169 -1.44 -0.71 -6.51
C SER A 169 -2.96 -0.70 -6.53
N LYS A 170 -3.62 -1.13 -5.44
CA LYS A 170 -5.08 -0.97 -5.30
C LYS A 170 -5.52 0.48 -5.08
N ILE A 171 -4.65 1.33 -4.54
CA ILE A 171 -4.93 2.76 -4.37
C ILE A 171 -4.96 3.46 -5.74
N ILE A 172 -4.10 3.05 -6.65
CA ILE A 172 -4.13 3.46 -8.04
C ILE A 172 -5.33 2.76 -8.69
N TRP A 173 -6.51 3.36 -8.57
CA TRP A 173 -7.73 2.80 -9.19
C TRP A 173 -7.68 2.78 -10.73
N THR A 174 -6.74 3.50 -11.34
CA THR A 174 -6.45 3.49 -12.77
C THR A 174 -5.51 2.34 -13.14
N HIS A 175 -5.63 1.82 -14.37
CA HIS A 175 -4.72 0.80 -14.88
C HIS A 175 -3.25 1.24 -14.66
N LEU A 176 -2.45 0.40 -14.01
CA LEU A 176 -1.01 0.64 -13.78
C LEU A 176 -0.20 0.60 -15.09
N GLU A 177 -0.81 0.10 -16.16
CA GLU A 177 -0.22 0.09 -17.50
C GLU A 177 0.03 1.51 -17.97
N LEU A 178 1.23 1.75 -18.51
CA LEU A 178 1.58 3.06 -19.01
C LEU A 178 0.84 3.28 -20.35
N PRO A 179 0.16 4.43 -20.53
CA PRO A 179 -0.39 4.76 -21.83
C PRO A 179 0.72 4.72 -22.90
N THR A 180 0.48 4.02 -24.01
CA THR A 180 1.38 3.95 -25.17
C THR A 180 1.90 5.32 -25.59
N LYS A 181 1.06 6.36 -25.47
CA LYS A 181 1.45 7.75 -25.77
C LYS A 181 2.63 8.22 -24.91
N ILE A 182 2.63 7.95 -23.60
CA ILE A 182 3.71 8.36 -22.67
C ILE A 182 5.00 7.62 -23.02
N VAL A 183 4.91 6.31 -23.28
CA VAL A 183 6.06 5.50 -23.67
C VAL A 183 6.63 5.98 -25.01
N LYS A 184 5.77 6.24 -25.99
CA LYS A 184 6.16 6.75 -27.30
C LYS A 184 6.85 8.11 -27.22
N GLU A 185 6.30 9.05 -26.44
CA GLU A 185 6.90 10.37 -26.23
C GLU A 185 8.30 10.26 -25.59
N ASP A 186 8.49 9.39 -24.60
CA ASP A 186 9.81 9.16 -23.98
C ASP A 186 10.81 8.50 -24.92
N VAL A 187 10.38 7.52 -25.72
CA VAL A 187 11.22 6.88 -26.74
C VAL A 187 11.63 7.89 -27.81
N GLU A 188 10.69 8.66 -28.34
CA GLU A 188 10.98 9.70 -29.33
C GLU A 188 11.95 10.74 -28.75
N GLU A 189 11.75 11.17 -27.50
CA GLU A 189 12.65 12.09 -26.82
C GLU A 189 14.06 11.52 -26.66
N TYR A 190 14.19 10.26 -26.24
CA TYR A 190 15.49 9.60 -26.08
C TYR A 190 16.27 9.52 -27.39
N PHE A 191 15.58 9.28 -28.50
CA PHE A 191 16.19 9.12 -29.82
C PHE A 191 16.23 10.39 -30.68
N LYS A 192 15.82 11.56 -30.13
CA LYS A 192 15.94 12.86 -30.83
C LYS A 192 17.39 13.20 -31.19
N GLU A 193 18.35 12.80 -30.36
CA GLU A 193 19.76 12.95 -30.66
C GLU A 193 20.27 11.75 -31.47
N PRO A 194 20.92 11.96 -32.64
CA PRO A 194 21.48 10.90 -33.45
C PRO A 194 22.63 10.23 -32.70
N SER A 195 22.29 9.18 -31.98
CA SER A 195 23.24 8.37 -31.24
C SER A 195 22.83 6.91 -31.40
N ASN A 196 23.81 6.02 -31.59
CA ASN A 196 23.59 4.56 -31.70
C ASN A 196 23.30 3.94 -30.32
N ARG A 197 22.55 4.66 -29.48
CA ARG A 197 22.25 4.29 -28.10
C ARG A 197 21.12 3.27 -28.09
N ILE A 198 21.20 2.33 -27.16
CA ILE A 198 20.15 1.34 -26.90
C ILE A 198 19.24 1.94 -25.83
N TYR A 199 17.93 1.86 -26.00
CA TYR A 199 16.98 2.33 -24.98
C TYR A 199 17.16 1.49 -23.70
N PRO A 200 17.61 2.08 -22.56
CA PRO A 200 17.97 1.31 -21.39
C PRO A 200 16.73 0.87 -20.62
N GLN A 201 16.69 -0.38 -20.19
CA GLN A 201 15.60 -0.94 -19.37
C GLN A 201 15.39 -0.14 -18.07
N GLU A 202 16.45 0.42 -17.49
CA GLU A 202 16.38 1.28 -16.31
C GLU A 202 15.49 2.51 -16.52
N ARG A 203 15.44 3.06 -17.74
CA ARG A 203 14.61 4.23 -18.07
C ARG A 203 13.12 3.85 -18.10
N ALA A 204 12.79 2.64 -18.53
CA ALA A 204 11.42 2.13 -18.43
C ALA A 204 10.96 2.00 -16.96
N ILE A 205 11.85 1.56 -16.06
CA ILE A 205 11.57 1.54 -14.62
C ILE A 205 11.38 2.96 -14.09
N ASP A 206 12.21 3.91 -14.52
CA ASP A 206 12.11 5.31 -14.11
C ASP A 206 10.78 5.94 -14.55
N LEU A 207 10.41 5.71 -15.82
CA LEU A 207 9.15 6.16 -16.39
C LEU A 207 7.94 5.58 -15.62
N ALA A 208 7.97 4.28 -15.33
CA ALA A 208 6.94 3.61 -14.55
C ALA A 208 6.87 4.16 -13.12
N ALA A 209 8.02 4.34 -12.45
CA ALA A 209 8.10 4.88 -11.10
C ALA A 209 7.53 6.31 -11.02
N GLU A 210 7.87 7.17 -11.99
CA GLU A 210 7.36 8.54 -12.05
C GLU A 210 5.85 8.58 -12.31
N HIS A 211 5.36 7.75 -13.23
CA HIS A 211 3.94 7.62 -13.51
C HIS A 211 3.15 7.16 -12.28
N ILE A 212 3.60 6.08 -11.63
CA ILE A 212 3.03 5.50 -10.41
C ILE A 212 3.04 6.53 -9.28
N LYS A 213 4.15 7.23 -9.08
CA LYS A 213 4.28 8.29 -8.05
C LYS A 213 3.31 9.42 -8.30
N THR A 214 3.19 9.89 -9.53
CA THR A 214 2.27 10.98 -9.89
C THR A 214 0.83 10.59 -9.61
N GLN A 215 0.41 9.40 -10.07
CA GLN A 215 -0.95 8.91 -9.83
C GLN A 215 -1.23 8.69 -8.33
N LEU A 216 -0.29 8.08 -7.60
CA LEU A 216 -0.42 7.88 -6.15
C LEU A 216 -0.52 9.20 -5.40
N MET A 217 0.32 10.19 -5.71
CA MET A 217 0.28 11.49 -5.04
C MET A 217 -1.03 12.25 -5.29
N GLN A 218 -1.64 12.09 -6.47
CA GLN A 218 -2.95 12.65 -6.77
C GLN A 218 -4.08 11.96 -5.98
N GLN A 219 -4.03 10.62 -5.83
CA GLN A 219 -5.06 9.85 -5.13
C GLN A 219 -4.88 9.83 -3.60
N THR A 220 -3.67 10.06 -3.10
CA THR A 220 -3.32 9.93 -1.68
C THR A 220 -4.26 10.70 -0.74
N PRO A 221 -4.60 11.99 -0.97
CA PRO A 221 -5.46 12.73 -0.04
C PRO A 221 -6.84 12.07 0.13
N ARG A 222 -7.44 11.60 -0.98
CA ARG A 222 -8.72 10.90 -0.95
C ARG A 222 -8.61 9.57 -0.20
N VAL A 223 -7.53 8.84 -0.44
CA VAL A 223 -7.28 7.54 0.19
C VAL A 223 -7.02 7.67 1.68
N VAL A 224 -6.27 8.69 2.12
CA VAL A 224 -6.05 8.98 3.53
C VAL A 224 -7.37 9.28 4.22
N THR A 225 -8.21 10.13 3.63
CA THR A 225 -9.54 10.45 4.17
C THR A 225 -10.42 9.21 4.25
N LEU A 226 -10.50 8.43 3.17
CA LEU A 226 -11.32 7.21 3.15
C LEU A 226 -10.81 6.16 4.14
N SER A 227 -9.48 5.99 4.23
CA SER A 227 -8.85 5.08 5.19
C SER A 227 -9.09 5.50 6.63
N ARG A 228 -9.08 6.80 6.92
CA ARG A 228 -9.44 7.33 8.25
C ARG A 228 -10.89 7.05 8.59
N ILE A 229 -11.82 7.28 7.66
CA ILE A 229 -13.24 6.97 7.85
C ILE A 229 -13.42 5.46 8.08
N ALA A 230 -12.82 4.64 7.23
CA ALA A 230 -12.87 3.18 7.36
C ALA A 230 -12.28 2.70 8.69
N LEU A 231 -11.18 3.30 9.14
CA LEU A 231 -10.53 2.99 10.42
C LEU A 231 -11.44 3.36 11.61
N VAL A 232 -12.11 4.51 11.55
CA VAL A 232 -13.10 4.91 12.58
C VAL A 232 -14.31 3.98 12.59
N LEU A 233 -14.83 3.59 11.43
CA LEU A 233 -15.93 2.62 11.34
C LEU A 233 -15.52 1.24 11.86
N ALA A 234 -14.35 0.76 11.47
CA ALA A 234 -13.79 -0.50 11.96
C ALA A 234 -13.59 -0.45 13.48
N PHE A 235 -13.10 0.67 14.00
CA PHE A 235 -12.98 0.89 15.44
C PHE A 235 -14.33 0.75 16.14
N ILE A 236 -15.37 1.43 15.65
CA ILE A 236 -16.72 1.35 16.23
C ILE A 236 -17.22 -0.10 16.22
N ILE A 237 -17.15 -0.79 15.09
CA ILE A 237 -17.62 -2.18 14.95
C ILE A 237 -16.88 -3.10 15.92
N VAL A 238 -15.55 -3.00 15.99
CA VAL A 238 -14.75 -3.84 16.87
C VAL A 238 -15.05 -3.54 18.34
N GLN A 239 -15.27 -2.28 18.70
CA GLN A 239 -15.60 -1.90 20.09
C GLN A 239 -17.02 -2.29 20.50
N LEU A 240 -17.97 -2.38 19.56
CA LEU A 240 -19.32 -2.86 19.87
C LEU A 240 -19.31 -4.30 20.42
N ILE A 241 -18.29 -5.10 20.13
CA ILE A 241 -18.17 -6.46 20.67
C ILE A 241 -17.95 -6.46 22.19
N PRO A 242 -16.87 -5.87 22.75
CA PRO A 242 -16.69 -5.81 24.20
C PRO A 242 -17.82 -5.04 24.88
N PHE A 243 -18.26 -3.91 24.33
CA PHE A 243 -19.37 -3.14 24.93
C PHE A 243 -20.69 -3.92 24.94
N GLY A 244 -21.02 -4.63 23.85
CA GLY A 244 -22.22 -5.44 23.74
C GLY A 244 -22.21 -6.63 24.68
N LEU A 245 -21.08 -7.32 24.82
CA LEU A 245 -20.93 -8.44 25.75
C LEU A 245 -21.04 -7.99 27.22
N ILE A 246 -20.39 -6.87 27.56
CA ILE A 246 -20.50 -6.25 28.89
C ILE A 246 -21.96 -5.85 29.17
N GLY A 247 -22.61 -5.19 28.21
CA GLY A 247 -24.01 -4.79 28.32
C GLY A 247 -24.96 -5.98 28.50
N TYR A 248 -24.78 -7.03 27.70
CA TYR A 248 -25.57 -8.25 27.80
C TYR A 248 -25.40 -8.96 29.15
N ALA A 249 -24.17 -9.07 29.64
CA ALA A 249 -23.89 -9.68 30.94
C ALA A 249 -24.55 -8.90 32.09
N ALA A 250 -24.49 -7.57 32.04
CA ALA A 250 -25.14 -6.71 33.01
C ALA A 250 -26.67 -6.75 32.93
N TYR A 251 -27.23 -7.00 31.74
CA TYR A 251 -28.67 -7.07 31.52
C TYR A 251 -29.23 -8.34 32.15
N LYS A 252 -28.52 -9.45 31.97
CA LYS A 252 -28.84 -10.73 32.61
C LYS A 252 -28.78 -10.65 34.15
N ASP A 253 -27.95 -9.77 34.70
CA ASP A 253 -27.83 -9.56 36.15
C ASP A 253 -29.00 -8.77 36.75
N ILE A 254 -29.83 -8.11 35.94
CA ILE A 254 -31.07 -7.50 36.41
C ILE A 254 -32.06 -8.61 36.77
N LYS A 255 -32.07 -8.99 38.05
CA LYS A 255 -33.16 -9.76 38.63
C LYS A 255 -34.41 -8.88 38.63
N VAL A 256 -35.35 -9.17 37.75
CA VAL A 256 -36.73 -8.69 37.90
C VAL A 256 -37.24 -9.31 39.20
N LEU A 257 -37.41 -8.50 40.24
CA LEU A 257 -38.20 -8.87 41.41
C LEU A 257 -39.66 -9.00 40.92
N THR A 258 -40.05 -10.20 40.52
CA THR A 258 -41.46 -10.63 40.57
C THR A 258 -41.78 -11.12 41.97
#